data_AF-A0A2K0XLT6-F1
#
_entry.id   AF-A0A2K0XLT6-F1
#
_cell.length_a   1.000
_cell.length_b   1.000
_cell.length_c   1.000
_cell.angle_alpha   90.00
_cell.angle_beta   90.00
_cell.angle_gamma   90.00
#
_symmetry.space_group_name_H-M   'P 1'
#
loop_
_entity.id
_entity.type
_entity.pdbx_description
1 polymer ?
#
loop_
_entity_poly.entity_id
_entity_poly.type
_entity_poly.pdbx_seq_one_letter_code
_entity_poly.pdbx_strand_id
1 'polypeptide(L)'
;MKWLSCGTDFIVADVIRWREPVWKPQPRHSKKRPVITGHRVITGQIVKIDRGGWVHIEVTACTVEPAPQWLRPLYPLKRGEAIRRQRGKIGQGKVDRLHWSDETARAAIVGSRFVKV
;
A
#
# COMPACT_ATOMS: atom_id res chain seq x y z
N MET A 1 8.36 -1.01 -17.43
CA MET A 1 8.38 -1.45 -16.01
C MET A 1 7.45 -2.65 -15.84
N LYS A 2 7.92 -3.74 -15.23
CA LYS A 2 7.14 -4.98 -15.04
C LYS A 2 6.61 -5.03 -13.61
N TRP A 3 5.30 -5.23 -13.47
CA TRP A 3 4.63 -5.43 -12.18
C TRP A 3 4.31 -6.91 -11.99
N LEU A 4 4.56 -7.43 -10.80
CA LEU A 4 4.30 -8.82 -10.43
C LEU A 4 3.33 -8.85 -9.25
N SER A 5 2.26 -9.64 -9.37
CA SER A 5 1.41 -9.92 -8.21
C SER A 5 2.25 -10.57 -7.10
N CYS A 6 2.19 -10.01 -5.89
CA CYS A 6 2.96 -10.51 -4.75
C CYS A 6 2.12 -10.70 -3.49
N GLY A 7 0.87 -10.25 -3.47
CA GLY A 7 0.02 -10.33 -2.28
C GLY A 7 0.70 -9.78 -1.03
N THR A 8 0.97 -10.65 -0.05
CA THR A 8 1.68 -10.27 1.19
C THR A 8 3.15 -10.62 1.20
N ASP A 9 3.78 -10.98 0.09
CA ASP A 9 5.17 -11.49 0.03
C ASP A 9 6.21 -10.40 -0.31
N PHE A 10 5.80 -9.14 -0.23
CA PHE A 10 6.70 -8.01 -0.38
C PHE A 10 7.65 -7.88 0.81
N ILE A 11 8.84 -7.35 0.56
CA ILE A 11 9.90 -7.14 1.56
C ILE A 11 10.30 -5.67 1.65
N VAL A 12 11.18 -5.35 2.60
CA VAL A 12 11.82 -4.03 2.65
C VAL A 12 12.54 -3.77 1.32
N ALA A 13 12.50 -2.51 0.88
CA ALA A 13 12.97 -2.02 -0.42
C ALA A 13 12.12 -2.39 -1.64
N ASP A 14 11.11 -3.28 -1.53
CA ASP A 14 10.15 -3.45 -2.62
C ASP A 14 9.37 -2.15 -2.85
N VAL A 15 9.19 -1.79 -4.13
CA VAL A 15 8.19 -0.80 -4.53
C VAL A 15 6.90 -1.55 -4.83
N ILE A 16 5.85 -1.25 -4.09
CA ILE A 16 4.55 -1.90 -4.22
C ILE A 16 3.49 -0.95 -4.75
N ARG A 17 2.48 -1.51 -5.40
CA ARG A 17 1.30 -0.82 -5.90
C ARG A 17 0.04 -1.56 -5.48
N TRP A 18 -0.94 -0.83 -4.95
CA TRP A 18 -2.23 -1.39 -4.58
C TRP A 18 -3.34 -0.35 -4.70
N ARG A 19 -4.58 -0.85 -4.73
CA ARG A 19 -5.79 -0.02 -4.70
C ARG A 19 -6.45 -0.12 -3.33
N GLU A 20 -6.79 1.01 -2.72
CA GLU A 20 -7.52 1.05 -1.45
C GLU A 20 -8.74 1.98 -1.48
N PRO A 21 -9.82 1.66 -0.75
CA PRO A 21 -10.97 2.54 -0.62
C PRO A 21 -10.63 3.78 0.23
N VAL A 22 -11.21 4.92 -0.15
CA VAL A 22 -11.21 6.14 0.65
C VAL A 22 -12.56 6.27 1.35
N TRP A 23 -12.54 6.18 2.67
CA TRP A 23 -13.75 6.23 3.49
C TRP A 23 -14.13 7.66 3.84
N LYS A 24 -15.44 7.94 3.84
CA LYS A 24 -15.97 9.21 4.36
C LYS A 24 -15.57 9.34 5.83
N PRO A 25 -14.95 10.45 6.25
CA PRO A 25 -14.67 10.70 7.66
C PRO A 25 -15.97 10.64 8.47
N GLN A 26 -15.96 9.86 9.55
CA GLN A 26 -17.07 9.77 10.47
C GLN A 26 -16.57 9.63 11.91
N PRO A 27 -17.36 10.08 12.91
CA PRO A 27 -17.02 9.87 14.31
C PRO A 27 -16.85 8.39 14.63
N ARG A 28 -15.91 8.07 15.53
CA ARG A 28 -15.58 6.68 15.92
C ARG A 28 -16.81 5.88 16.41
N HIS A 29 -17.75 6.54 17.06
CA HIS A 29 -18.97 5.94 17.62
C HIS A 29 -20.21 6.14 16.72
N SER A 30 -20.01 6.52 15.45
CA SER A 30 -21.11 6.67 14.50
C SER A 30 -21.82 5.33 14.27
N LYS A 31 -23.16 5.33 14.39
CA LYS A 31 -24.01 4.19 13.98
C LYS A 31 -24.29 4.18 12.48
N LYS A 32 -23.82 5.18 11.73
CA LYS A 32 -24.02 5.26 10.27
C LYS A 32 -23.15 4.22 9.57
N ARG A 33 -23.68 3.65 8.48
CA ARG A 33 -22.91 2.73 7.64
C ARG A 33 -21.70 3.46 7.04
N PRO A 34 -20.49 2.87 7.07
CA PRO A 34 -19.33 3.43 6.39
C PRO A 34 -19.61 3.64 4.90
N VAL A 35 -19.25 4.81 4.38
CA VAL A 35 -19.45 5.16 2.97
C VAL A 35 -18.08 5.27 2.30
N ILE A 36 -17.90 4.55 1.20
CA ILE A 36 -16.74 4.70 0.31
C ILE A 36 -17.00 5.91 -0.58
N THR A 37 -16.06 6.85 -0.57
CA THR A 37 -16.10 8.11 -1.35
C THR A 37 -15.36 7.99 -2.68
N GLY A 38 -14.59 6.92 -2.83
CA GLY A 38 -13.86 6.54 -4.03
C GLY A 38 -12.69 5.65 -3.66
N HIS A 39 -11.72 5.54 -4.55
CA HIS A 39 -10.52 4.75 -4.34
C HIS A 39 -9.28 5.56 -4.64
N ARG A 40 -8.14 5.05 -4.16
CA ARG A 40 -6.84 5.51 -4.59
C ARG A 40 -5.97 4.33 -5.00
N VAL A 41 -5.18 4.54 -6.02
CA VAL A 41 -4.10 3.62 -6.41
C VAL A 41 -2.81 4.22 -5.92
N ILE A 42 -2.19 3.57 -4.94
CA ILE A 42 -0.98 4.03 -4.28
C ILE A 42 0.19 3.21 -4.81
N THR A 43 1.28 3.89 -5.13
CA THR A 43 2.60 3.28 -5.33
C THR A 43 3.54 3.83 -4.27
N GLY A 44 4.32 2.96 -3.64
CA GLY A 44 5.27 3.38 -2.62
C GLY A 44 6.34 2.35 -2.33
N GLN A 45 7.46 2.82 -1.80
CA GLN A 45 8.58 1.98 -1.39
C GLN A 45 8.42 1.56 0.06
N ILE A 46 8.66 0.29 0.36
CA ILE A 46 8.65 -0.22 1.72
C ILE A 46 9.96 0.15 2.41
N VAL A 47 9.85 0.96 3.45
CA VAL A 47 11.00 1.45 4.23
C VAL A 47 11.27 0.54 5.43
N LYS A 48 10.21 0.00 6.04
CA LYS A 48 10.30 -0.86 7.24
C LYS A 48 9.06 -1.73 7.37
N ILE A 49 9.23 -2.93 7.90
CA ILE A 49 8.16 -3.76 8.42
C ILE A 49 8.46 -3.99 9.91
N ASP A 50 7.54 -3.64 10.79
CA ASP A 50 7.73 -3.86 12.23
C ASP A 50 7.24 -5.24 12.69
N ARG A 51 7.61 -5.62 13.93
CA ARG A 51 7.20 -6.89 14.54
C ARG A 51 5.68 -7.03 14.72
N GLY A 52 4.94 -5.92 14.69
CA GLY A 52 3.47 -5.91 14.75
C GLY A 52 2.81 -6.09 13.38
N GLY A 53 3.60 -6.33 12.33
CA GLY A 53 3.11 -6.48 10.96
C GLY A 53 2.66 -5.16 10.33
N TRP A 54 3.11 -4.02 10.83
CA TRP A 54 2.90 -2.74 10.17
C TRP A 54 4.00 -2.44 9.19
N VAL A 55 3.58 -2.04 7.99
CA VAL A 55 4.44 -1.66 6.88
C VAL A 55 4.51 -0.15 6.84
N HIS A 56 5.72 0.37 6.89
CA HIS A 56 6.05 1.78 6.71
C HIS A 56 6.43 2.00 5.25
N ILE A 57 5.71 2.91 4.59
CA ILE A 57 5.76 3.09 3.14
C ILE A 57 6.01 4.57 2.87
N GLU A 58 6.98 4.86 2.01
CA GLU A 58 7.15 6.18 1.42
C GLU A 58 6.42 6.23 0.07
N VAL A 59 5.45 7.13 -0.05
CA VAL A 59 4.62 7.24 -1.26
C VAL A 59 5.44 7.81 -2.41
N THR A 60 5.45 7.12 -3.55
CA THR A 60 6.11 7.60 -4.78
C THR A 60 5.12 8.14 -5.80
N ALA A 61 3.90 7.59 -5.83
CA ALA A 61 2.79 8.09 -6.64
C ALA A 61 1.44 7.72 -6.02
N CYS A 62 0.41 8.53 -6.26
CA CYS A 62 -0.96 8.23 -5.88
C CYS A 62 -1.93 8.84 -6.89
N THR A 63 -2.82 8.03 -7.45
CA THR A 63 -3.96 8.50 -8.24
C THR A 63 -5.26 8.26 -7.48
N VAL A 64 -6.30 9.04 -7.79
CA VAL A 64 -7.61 8.96 -7.14
C VAL A 64 -8.71 8.68 -8.16
N GLU A 65 -9.69 7.89 -7.73
CA GLU A 65 -10.88 7.50 -8.50
C GLU A 65 -12.11 7.85 -7.66
N PRO A 66 -12.68 9.06 -7.79
CA PRO A 66 -13.90 9.44 -7.08
C PRO A 66 -15.08 8.51 -7.39
N ALA A 67 -15.90 8.21 -6.38
CA ALA A 67 -17.16 7.53 -6.62
C ALA A 67 -18.10 8.48 -7.41
N PRO A 68 -18.92 7.99 -8.36
CA PRO A 68 -19.78 8.82 -9.19
C PRO A 68 -20.69 9.78 -8.40
N GLN A 69 -21.20 9.31 -7.26
CA GLN A 69 -22.09 10.06 -6.36
C GLN A 69 -21.34 11.00 -5.39
N TRP A 70 -20.01 11.04 -5.42
CA TRP A 70 -19.20 11.85 -4.51
C TRP A 70 -18.72 13.13 -5.20
N LEU A 71 -19.41 14.24 -4.92
CA LEU A 71 -19.18 15.54 -5.55
C LEU A 71 -18.00 16.34 -4.94
N ARG A 72 -17.35 15.82 -3.89
CA ARG A 72 -16.20 16.49 -3.27
C ARG A 72 -14.89 15.93 -3.81
N PRO A 73 -13.84 16.75 -3.96
CA PRO A 73 -12.54 16.25 -4.41
C PRO A 73 -11.99 15.20 -3.45
N LEU A 74 -11.40 14.15 -4.03
CA LEU A 74 -10.51 13.25 -3.32
C LEU A 74 -9.08 13.72 -3.48
N TYR A 75 -8.35 13.76 -2.37
CA TYR A 75 -6.97 14.19 -2.38
C TYR A 75 -6.04 12.98 -2.44
N PRO A 76 -5.12 12.91 -3.43
CA PRO A 76 -4.09 11.89 -3.44
C PRO A 76 -3.12 12.09 -2.28
N LEU A 77 -2.46 11.01 -1.89
CA LEU A 77 -1.30 11.09 -1.00
C LEU A 77 -0.14 11.77 -1.75
N LYS A 78 0.63 12.57 -1.03
CA LYS A 78 1.75 13.31 -1.65
C LYS A 78 2.93 12.37 -1.89
N ARG A 79 3.71 12.67 -2.94
CA ARG A 79 5.03 12.04 -3.11
C ARG A 79 5.93 12.40 -1.93
N GLY A 80 6.66 11.42 -1.40
CA GLY A 80 7.46 11.53 -0.17
C GLY A 80 6.65 11.45 1.12
N GLU A 81 5.32 11.30 1.07
CA GLU A 81 4.50 11.15 2.27
C GLU A 81 4.77 9.78 2.92
N ALA A 82 5.13 9.79 4.20
CA ALA A 82 5.29 8.58 4.99
C ALA A 82 3.92 8.10 5.49
N ILE A 83 3.51 6.90 5.07
CA ILE A 83 2.28 6.26 5.52
C ILE A 83 2.56 4.93 6.21
N ARG A 84 1.61 4.50 7.04
CA ARG A 84 1.65 3.21 7.73
C ARG A 84 0.37 2.42 7.42
N ARG A 85 0.51 1.13 7.13
CA ARG A 85 -0.61 0.20 6.88
C ARG A 85 -0.31 -1.18 7.46
N GLN A 86 -1.34 -1.88 7.92
CA GLN A 86 -1.18 -3.26 8.40
C GLN A 86 -0.99 -4.19 7.19
N ARG A 87 0.03 -5.06 7.20
CA ARG A 87 0.44 -5.91 6.05
C ARG A 87 -0.74 -6.63 5.40
N GLY A 88 -1.54 -7.34 6.19
CA GLY A 88 -2.71 -8.08 5.69
C GLY A 88 -3.90 -7.22 5.23
N LYS A 89 -3.84 -5.89 5.39
CA LYS A 89 -4.89 -4.96 4.96
C LYS A 89 -4.48 -4.15 3.72
N ILE A 90 -3.21 -4.16 3.33
CA ILE A 90 -2.74 -3.50 2.11
C ILE A 90 -3.34 -4.21 0.90
N GLY A 91 -4.08 -3.46 0.07
CA GLY A 91 -4.73 -3.97 -1.13
C GLY A 91 -5.69 -5.15 -0.90
N GLN A 92 -6.01 -5.48 0.36
CA GLN A 92 -6.65 -6.76 0.73
C GLN A 92 -5.96 -7.98 0.07
N GLY A 93 -4.63 -7.98 0.02
CA GLY A 93 -3.86 -9.04 -0.65
C GLY A 93 -3.77 -8.92 -2.17
N LYS A 94 -4.38 -7.89 -2.79
CA LYS A 94 -4.21 -7.55 -4.21
C LYS A 94 -3.15 -6.47 -4.35
N VAL A 95 -1.90 -6.88 -4.15
CA VAL A 95 -0.73 -6.01 -4.21
C VAL A 95 0.19 -6.51 -5.31
N ASP A 96 0.63 -5.58 -6.15
CA ASP A 96 1.69 -5.79 -7.11
C ASP A 96 3.00 -5.23 -6.56
N ARG A 97 4.12 -5.87 -6.85
CA ARG A 97 5.46 -5.29 -6.68
C ARG A 97 6.10 -4.97 -8.02
N LEU A 98 6.92 -3.94 -8.06
CA LEU A 98 7.79 -3.65 -9.19
C LEU A 98 8.90 -4.72 -9.23
N HIS A 99 9.15 -5.28 -10.41
CA HIS A 99 10.27 -6.17 -10.64
C HIS A 99 11.59 -5.43 -10.37
N TRP A 100 12.51 -6.03 -9.62
CA TRP A 100 13.81 -5.41 -9.35
C TRP A 100 14.66 -5.41 -10.63
N SER A 101 15.63 -4.50 -10.73
CA SER A 101 16.62 -4.59 -11.81
C SER A 101 17.47 -5.86 -11.67
N ASP A 102 17.75 -6.28 -10.43
CA ASP A 102 18.39 -7.54 -10.07
C ASP A 102 17.49 -8.36 -9.15
N GLU A 103 16.80 -9.34 -9.73
CA GLU A 103 15.89 -10.22 -8.99
C GLU A 103 16.66 -11.29 -8.19
N THR A 104 17.93 -11.57 -8.54
CA THR A 104 18.78 -12.50 -7.78
C THR A 104 19.19 -11.90 -6.44
N ALA A 105 19.45 -10.58 -6.40
CA ALA A 105 19.67 -9.84 -5.16
C ALA A 105 18.43 -9.91 -4.25
N ARG A 106 17.23 -9.72 -4.83
CA ARG A 106 15.97 -9.86 -4.07
C ARG A 106 15.82 -11.27 -3.51
N ALA A 107 16.08 -12.30 -4.31
CA ALA A 107 15.99 -13.70 -3.89
C ALA A 107 16.97 -14.02 -2.75
N ALA A 108 18.19 -13.49 -2.80
CA ALA A 108 19.17 -13.64 -1.73
C ALA A 108 18.69 -13.02 -0.41
N ILE A 109 18.00 -11.88 -0.45
CA ILE A 109 17.41 -11.25 0.74
C ILE A 109 16.28 -12.12 1.30
N VAL A 110 15.38 -12.61 0.45
CA VAL A 110 14.25 -13.48 0.86
C VAL A 110 14.75 -14.80 1.45
N GLY A 111 15.78 -15.41 0.86
CA GLY A 111 16.37 -16.66 1.32
C GLY A 111 17.29 -16.51 2.54
N SER A 112 17.65 -15.29 2.93
CA SER A 112 18.54 -15.04 4.05
C SER A 112 17.86 -15.30 5.40
N ARG A 113 18.44 -16.20 6.19
CA ARG A 113 18.02 -16.48 7.58
C ARG A 113 18.13 -15.28 8.53
N PHE A 114 18.90 -14.27 8.15
CA PHE A 114 19.14 -13.07 8.97
C PHE A 114 18.09 -11.97 8.74
N VAL A 115 17.23 -12.11 7.72
CA VAL A 115 16.21 -11.12 7.34
C VAL A 115 14.79 -11.60 7.70
N LYS A 116 14.67 -12.63 8.53
CA LYS A 116 13.36 -13.05 9.07
C LYS A 116 12.80 -11.95 9.99
N VAL A 117 11.89 -11.15 9.44
CA VAL A 117 11.03 -10.19 10.17
C VAL A 117 9.63 -10.77 10.29
#